data_AF-A0A5B2VJQ8-F1
#
_entry.id   AF-A0A5B2VJQ8-F1
#
_cell.length_a   1.000
_cell.length_b   1.000
_cell.length_c   1.000
_cell.angle_alpha   90.00
_cell.angle_beta   90.00
_cell.angle_gamma   90.00
#
_symmetry.space_group_name_H-M   'P 1'
#
loop_
_entity.id
_entity.type
_entity.pdbx_description
1 polymer ?
#
loop_
_entity_poly.entity_id
_entity_poly.type
_entity_poly.pdbx_seq_one_letter_code
_entity_poly.pdbx_strand_id
1 'polypeptide(L)'
;MKKIILHMIMLLIVAAKAGHAQNGLYIPPQADIAVLGKDTVGIFCNVKNDGRFGSVKGTVINFYGAKWENSNDALLPDENDYNNSTLRGTGGIFRFLQPKTTNMGAQYIYGGYSAGAKAGASFPNLAIANKNGLLLDDLTDLKVRHTLHFEEGHVLLNGWNLVVGERYPGNITGYSEKSFVVTGTEPGGGFLYREQIGTSDSMVVFPLGASTDSYSPMALTNNGGAPHEMHARVFDSVYQQAVTGAAYTEDYVLKTWNIGGDAAIGHDMTVWLQYDRQQEGSAFSPGRDSSFVARYMAATGWDTLPAQEGISAGRLTSGAPLPNAYMNKRLFSGGLEVNNYLSVTVQNKHGISSEVDLFFEAFRQSRRWVTTRWTAYKERYLLRYELQRRRENEDSFYTVARIAPRAFNGSGQGNKYAYNDDNLYDNWTYYRLKIFGKDGKIFYSPVKPVPWNIEITVGPNPNNGNFRVSTYGIKHQLRMVMRDIAGRIHGTWTITGDTNIATSGLPAGMYLLTFYDKENNNAMVNTIKIEILSN
;
A
#
# COMPACT_ATOMS: atom_id res chain seq x y z
N MET A 1 46.43 77.67 0.05
CA MET A 1 46.83 76.26 0.29
C MET A 1 45.81 75.45 1.07
N LYS A 2 45.37 75.84 2.29
CA LYS A 2 44.43 75.03 3.10
C LYS A 2 43.10 74.65 2.41
N LYS A 3 42.50 75.54 1.61
CA LYS A 3 41.25 75.25 0.87
C LYS A 3 41.43 74.23 -0.26
N ILE A 4 42.59 74.21 -0.92
CA ILE A 4 42.90 73.27 -2.01
C ILE A 4 43.13 71.87 -1.44
N ILE A 5 43.84 71.77 -0.31
CA ILE A 5 44.03 70.50 0.41
C ILE A 5 42.69 69.92 0.86
N LEU A 6 41.77 70.75 1.37
CA LEU A 6 40.43 70.30 1.77
C LEU A 6 39.61 69.77 0.58
N HIS A 7 39.65 70.44 -0.58
CA HIS A 7 38.94 69.97 -1.77
C HIS A 7 39.57 68.69 -2.33
N MET A 8 40.89 68.55 -2.30
CA MET A 8 41.59 67.35 -2.77
C MET A 8 41.31 66.14 -1.86
N ILE A 9 41.25 66.35 -0.54
CA ILE A 9 40.83 65.33 0.44
C ILE A 9 39.36 64.94 0.22
N MET A 10 38.48 65.91 -0.02
CA MET A 10 37.05 65.63 -0.28
C MET A 10 36.84 64.88 -1.59
N LEU A 11 37.62 65.20 -2.64
CA LEU A 11 37.61 64.49 -3.92
C LEU A 11 38.14 63.05 -3.77
N LEU A 12 39.19 62.85 -2.98
CA LEU A 12 39.75 61.52 -2.65
C LEU A 12 38.76 60.67 -1.83
N ILE A 13 38.02 61.26 -0.90
CA ILE A 13 36.99 60.55 -0.11
C ILE A 13 35.77 60.18 -0.98
N VAL A 14 35.38 61.03 -1.92
CA VAL A 14 34.29 60.73 -2.87
C VAL A 14 34.71 59.70 -3.91
N ALA A 15 35.95 59.77 -4.42
CA ALA A 15 36.52 58.77 -5.34
C ALA A 15 36.76 57.42 -4.66
N ALA A 16 37.14 57.39 -3.37
CA ALA A 16 37.27 56.16 -2.59
C ALA A 16 35.92 55.45 -2.35
N LYS A 17 34.79 56.18 -2.40
CA LYS A 17 33.44 55.59 -2.35
C LYS A 17 32.96 55.02 -3.70
N ALA A 18 33.65 55.32 -4.80
CA ALA A 18 33.36 54.77 -6.13
C ALA A 18 34.15 53.48 -6.43
N GLY A 19 35.05 53.06 -5.54
CA GLY A 19 35.69 51.75 -5.63
C GLY A 19 34.71 50.67 -5.20
N HIS A 20 34.05 50.02 -6.16
CA HIS A 20 33.39 48.74 -5.89
C HIS A 20 34.47 47.72 -5.53
N ALA A 21 34.63 47.43 -4.23
CA ALA A 21 35.39 46.28 -3.80
C ALA A 21 34.74 45.03 -4.41
N GLN A 22 35.54 44.22 -5.10
CA GLN A 22 35.12 42.92 -5.59
C GLN A 22 34.86 42.03 -4.37
N ASN A 23 33.59 41.86 -3.98
CA ASN A 23 33.19 41.16 -2.74
C ASN A 23 33.38 39.62 -2.81
N GLY A 24 34.08 39.10 -3.83
CA GLY A 24 34.20 37.67 -4.08
C GLY A 24 35.27 37.32 -5.13
N LEU A 25 35.46 36.02 -5.37
CA LEU A 25 36.29 35.53 -6.46
C LEU A 25 35.53 35.74 -7.77
N TYR A 26 36.11 36.50 -8.70
CA TYR A 26 35.54 36.67 -10.02
C TYR A 26 36.51 36.26 -11.13
N ILE A 27 36.01 35.41 -12.02
CA ILE A 27 36.72 34.86 -13.16
C ILE A 27 36.14 35.55 -14.39
N PRO A 28 36.83 36.52 -15.00
CA PRO A 28 36.28 37.26 -16.13
C PRO A 28 36.21 36.39 -17.40
N PRO A 29 35.47 36.84 -18.43
CA PRO A 29 35.49 36.19 -19.73
C PRO A 29 36.90 35.96 -20.24
N GLN A 30 37.12 34.82 -20.90
CA GLN A 30 38.42 34.38 -21.44
C GLN A 30 39.50 34.03 -20.39
N ALA A 31 39.28 34.26 -19.10
CA ALA A 31 40.18 33.74 -18.07
C ALA A 31 40.01 32.22 -17.93
N ASP A 32 41.11 31.54 -17.61
CA ASP A 32 41.15 30.10 -17.34
C ASP A 32 41.87 29.83 -16.02
N ILE A 33 41.14 29.22 -15.10
CA ILE A 33 41.64 28.73 -13.81
C ILE A 33 41.39 27.22 -13.79
N ALA A 34 42.43 26.45 -13.50
CA ALA A 34 42.33 25.00 -13.35
C ALA A 34 42.89 24.57 -11.99
N VAL A 35 42.17 23.69 -11.29
CA VAL A 35 42.70 22.99 -10.11
C VAL A 35 43.30 21.66 -10.57
N LEU A 36 44.53 21.37 -10.15
CA LEU A 36 45.32 20.24 -10.65
C LEU A 36 45.19 19.01 -9.75
N GLY A 37 45.39 17.83 -10.34
CA GLY A 37 45.07 16.55 -9.71
C GLY A 37 45.73 16.36 -8.35
N LYS A 38 44.92 16.00 -7.35
CA LYS A 38 45.24 15.83 -5.91
C LYS A 38 45.17 17.10 -5.05
N ASP A 39 44.95 18.27 -5.62
CA ASP A 39 44.77 19.48 -4.84
C ASP A 39 43.40 19.56 -4.16
N THR A 40 43.38 20.20 -2.99
CA THR A 40 42.16 20.62 -2.31
C THR A 40 42.17 22.14 -2.13
N VAL A 41 41.20 22.82 -2.74
CA VAL A 41 41.10 24.30 -2.70
C VAL A 41 39.89 24.70 -1.87
N GLY A 42 40.06 25.67 -0.97
CA GLY A 42 38.97 26.25 -0.19
C GLY A 42 38.66 27.68 -0.66
N ILE A 43 37.39 27.97 -0.97
CA ILE A 43 36.92 29.30 -1.38
C ILE A 43 35.93 29.82 -0.35
N PHE A 44 36.28 30.91 0.34
CA PHE A 44 35.53 31.45 1.49
C PHE A 44 34.66 32.66 1.18
N CYS A 45 34.61 33.08 -0.08
CA CYS A 45 33.81 34.20 -0.56
C CYS A 45 32.87 33.75 -1.69
N ASN A 46 31.95 34.62 -2.11
CA ASN A 46 31.09 34.33 -3.26
C ASN A 46 31.92 34.18 -4.54
N VAL A 47 31.45 33.36 -5.48
CA VAL A 47 32.11 33.12 -6.77
C VAL A 47 31.22 33.64 -7.88
N LYS A 48 31.80 34.42 -8.79
CA LYS A 48 31.20 34.73 -10.09
C LYS A 48 32.15 34.24 -11.19
N ASN A 49 31.67 33.34 -12.04
CA ASN A 49 32.42 32.73 -13.12
C ASN A 49 31.81 33.16 -14.46
N ASP A 50 32.51 34.05 -15.17
CA ASP A 50 32.20 34.42 -16.56
C ASP A 50 33.21 33.80 -17.55
N GLY A 51 34.19 33.04 -17.05
CA GLY A 51 35.27 32.41 -17.82
C GLY A 51 35.29 30.88 -17.68
N ARG A 52 36.48 30.32 -17.49
CA ARG A 52 36.70 28.87 -17.32
C ARG A 52 37.23 28.59 -15.91
N PHE A 53 36.51 27.76 -15.14
CA PHE A 53 36.97 27.22 -13.86
C PHE A 53 37.00 25.69 -13.92
N GLY A 54 38.12 25.16 -14.40
CA GLY A 54 38.33 23.73 -14.57
C GLY A 54 38.75 22.99 -13.31
N SER A 55 38.47 21.69 -13.34
CA SER A 55 38.87 20.76 -12.30
C SER A 55 39.23 19.42 -12.92
N VAL A 56 40.34 18.82 -12.50
CA VAL A 56 40.76 17.50 -12.97
C VAL A 56 40.58 16.41 -11.91
N LYS A 57 40.87 15.17 -12.27
CA LYS A 57 40.52 13.97 -11.51
C LYS A 57 41.29 13.97 -10.21
N GLY A 58 40.56 13.73 -9.13
CA GLY A 58 41.10 13.71 -7.77
C GLY A 58 41.21 15.09 -7.13
N THR A 59 40.68 16.15 -7.75
CA THR A 59 40.59 17.48 -7.12
C THR A 59 39.33 17.64 -6.29
N VAL A 60 39.43 18.43 -5.22
CA VAL A 60 38.30 18.82 -4.37
C VAL A 60 38.29 20.33 -4.21
N ILE A 61 37.21 20.98 -4.65
CA ILE A 61 36.98 22.40 -4.52
C ILE A 61 35.90 22.60 -3.46
N ASN A 62 36.31 22.98 -2.25
CA ASN A 62 35.44 23.27 -1.13
C ASN A 62 34.95 24.73 -1.20
N PHE A 63 33.67 24.92 -1.50
CA PHE A 63 33.04 26.23 -1.57
C PHE A 63 32.26 26.55 -0.29
N TYR A 64 32.73 27.55 0.44
CA TYR A 64 32.17 28.06 1.68
C TYR A 64 31.42 29.39 1.52
N GLY A 65 31.46 30.02 0.34
CA GLY A 65 30.74 31.28 0.08
C GLY A 65 29.22 31.12 0.14
N ALA A 66 28.48 32.22 0.15
CA ALA A 66 27.02 32.17 0.15
C ALA A 66 26.43 31.93 -1.25
N LYS A 67 27.08 32.44 -2.30
CA LYS A 67 26.56 32.42 -3.67
C LYS A 67 27.63 32.03 -4.71
N TRP A 68 27.28 31.10 -5.60
CA TRP A 68 28.06 30.73 -6.79
C TRP A 68 27.27 31.10 -8.05
N GLU A 69 27.85 31.88 -8.96
CA GLU A 69 27.17 32.32 -10.17
C GLU A 69 28.02 31.99 -11.41
N ASN A 70 27.50 31.16 -12.30
CA ASN A 70 28.07 30.96 -13.63
C ASN A 70 27.31 31.82 -14.63
N SER A 71 27.99 32.61 -15.46
CA SER A 71 27.34 33.19 -16.65
C SER A 71 26.90 32.09 -17.62
N ASN A 72 26.04 32.42 -18.58
CA ASN A 72 25.56 31.46 -19.58
C ASN A 72 26.69 30.93 -20.50
N ASP A 73 27.79 31.68 -20.65
CA ASP A 73 28.96 31.31 -21.44
C ASP A 73 30.10 30.72 -20.59
N ALA A 74 29.90 30.63 -19.28
CA ALA A 74 30.90 30.10 -18.37
C ALA A 74 31.10 28.60 -18.59
N LEU A 75 32.33 28.14 -18.34
CA LEU A 75 32.69 26.74 -18.47
C LEU A 75 33.30 26.20 -17.19
N LEU A 76 33.03 24.92 -16.94
CA LEU A 76 33.58 24.13 -15.85
C LEU A 76 34.29 22.91 -16.46
N PRO A 77 35.42 23.15 -17.15
CA PRO A 77 36.12 22.11 -17.92
C PRO A 77 36.70 21.01 -17.04
N ASP A 78 36.90 19.84 -17.64
CA ASP A 78 37.65 18.72 -17.06
C ASP A 78 38.89 18.39 -17.91
N GLU A 79 39.54 17.26 -17.65
CA GLU A 79 40.78 16.87 -18.35
C GLU A 79 40.60 16.79 -19.85
N ASN A 80 39.40 16.46 -20.30
CA ASN A 80 39.11 16.29 -21.70
C ASN A 80 39.21 17.63 -22.45
N ASP A 81 38.68 18.69 -21.84
CA ASP A 81 38.72 20.04 -22.38
C ASP A 81 40.14 20.61 -22.45
N TYR A 82 41.03 20.18 -21.57
CA TYR A 82 42.42 20.65 -21.52
C TYR A 82 43.35 19.84 -22.42
N ASN A 83 43.17 18.51 -22.48
CA ASN A 83 44.07 17.61 -23.19
C ASN A 83 43.58 17.24 -24.60
N ASN A 84 42.40 17.74 -25.02
CA ASN A 84 41.74 17.39 -26.28
C ASN A 84 41.70 15.88 -26.50
N SER A 85 41.38 15.13 -25.43
CA SER A 85 41.22 13.69 -25.52
C SER A 85 39.87 13.37 -26.18
N THR A 86 39.69 12.13 -26.61
CA THR A 86 38.36 11.59 -26.94
C THR A 86 37.84 10.71 -25.80
N LEU A 87 38.60 10.59 -24.72
CA LEU A 87 38.22 9.84 -23.53
C LEU A 87 37.28 10.69 -22.67
N ARG A 88 36.35 10.04 -21.98
CA ARG A 88 35.47 10.74 -21.03
C ARG A 88 36.32 11.32 -19.89
N GLY A 89 36.34 12.65 -19.78
CA GLY A 89 36.84 13.34 -18.60
C GLY A 89 36.08 12.91 -17.36
N THR A 90 36.74 12.94 -16.21
CA THR A 90 36.12 12.65 -14.91
C THR A 90 35.88 13.92 -14.12
N GLY A 91 36.79 14.89 -14.27
CA GLY A 91 36.80 16.14 -13.53
C GLY A 91 36.95 15.97 -12.00
N GLY A 92 36.91 17.10 -11.31
CA GLY A 92 36.95 17.19 -9.86
C GLY A 92 35.59 17.17 -9.18
N ILE A 93 35.62 17.31 -7.86
CA ILE A 93 34.43 17.47 -7.02
C ILE A 93 34.32 18.93 -6.57
N PHE A 94 33.20 19.58 -6.92
CA PHE A 94 32.80 20.84 -6.30
C PHE A 94 31.93 20.53 -5.10
N ARG A 95 32.38 20.88 -3.91
CA ARG A 95 31.75 20.55 -2.63
C ARG A 95 31.19 21.81 -1.99
N PHE A 96 29.87 21.90 -1.88
CA PHE A 96 29.14 23.01 -1.28
C PHE A 96 28.92 22.71 0.20
N LEU A 97 29.54 23.49 1.07
CA LEU A 97 29.57 23.27 2.51
C LEU A 97 29.65 24.58 3.28
N GLN A 98 29.39 24.53 4.59
CA GLN A 98 29.56 25.68 5.47
C GLN A 98 30.63 25.42 6.53
N PRO A 99 31.33 26.46 7.03
CA PRO A 99 32.18 26.31 8.20
C PRO A 99 31.34 25.83 9.38
N LYS A 100 31.83 24.85 10.14
CA LYS A 100 31.07 24.25 11.26
C LYS A 100 30.61 25.27 12.32
N THR A 101 31.26 26.42 12.40
CA THR A 101 31.00 27.49 13.36
C THR A 101 29.97 28.52 12.90
N THR A 102 29.52 28.45 11.64
CA THR A 102 28.72 29.51 11.01
C THR A 102 27.51 28.90 10.30
N ASN A 103 26.31 29.38 10.61
CA ASN A 103 25.09 29.00 9.90
C ASN A 103 24.66 30.15 8.98
N MET A 104 24.91 30.01 7.67
CA MET A 104 24.53 31.04 6.69
C MET A 104 23.24 30.69 5.94
N GLY A 105 22.52 29.66 6.38
CA GLY A 105 21.33 29.16 5.66
C GLY A 105 21.70 28.33 4.43
N ALA A 106 20.82 28.25 3.44
CA ALA A 106 21.13 27.58 2.18
C ALA A 106 22.23 28.35 1.42
N GLN A 107 23.08 27.63 0.68
CA GLN A 107 23.94 28.26 -0.32
C GLN A 107 23.15 28.43 -1.62
N TYR A 108 23.42 29.48 -2.38
CA TYR A 108 22.71 29.80 -3.63
C TYR A 108 23.60 29.50 -4.82
N ILE A 109 23.00 28.96 -5.88
CA ILE A 109 23.71 28.70 -7.13
C ILE A 109 22.91 29.20 -8.33
N TYR A 110 23.53 30.09 -9.10
CA TYR A 110 23.13 30.31 -10.48
C TYR A 110 23.97 29.37 -11.34
N GLY A 111 23.34 28.29 -11.82
CA GLY A 111 24.02 27.17 -12.46
C GLY A 111 24.63 27.51 -13.81
N GLY A 112 24.04 28.46 -14.57
CA GLY A 112 24.50 28.87 -15.90
C GLY A 112 24.21 27.83 -16.98
N TYR A 113 23.27 26.91 -16.73
CA TYR A 113 22.83 25.88 -17.68
C TYR A 113 21.39 26.13 -18.13
N SER A 114 21.06 25.67 -19.33
CA SER A 114 19.69 25.56 -19.83
C SER A 114 19.40 24.12 -20.23
N ALA A 115 18.48 23.47 -19.52
CA ALA A 115 18.02 22.12 -19.84
C ALA A 115 17.33 22.07 -21.21
N GLY A 116 16.55 23.10 -21.56
CA GLY A 116 15.90 23.21 -22.86
C GLY A 116 16.87 23.36 -24.03
N ALA A 117 17.92 24.17 -23.88
CA ALA A 117 18.95 24.33 -24.91
C ALA A 117 20.04 23.25 -24.87
N LYS A 118 20.06 22.42 -23.82
CA LYS A 118 21.08 21.41 -23.51
C LYS A 118 22.51 21.98 -23.51
N ALA A 119 22.68 23.23 -23.08
CA ALA A 119 23.93 23.97 -23.17
C ALA A 119 24.16 24.87 -21.94
N GLY A 120 25.42 25.24 -21.72
CA GLY A 120 25.87 26.10 -20.62
C GLY A 120 26.84 25.39 -19.67
N ALA A 121 27.11 26.03 -18.53
CA ALA A 121 28.02 25.51 -17.53
C ALA A 121 27.50 24.19 -16.93
N SER A 122 28.38 23.19 -16.76
CA SER A 122 28.04 21.91 -16.16
C SER A 122 29.11 21.47 -15.18
N PHE A 123 28.73 21.09 -13.96
CA PHE A 123 29.69 20.62 -12.96
C PHE A 123 30.09 19.17 -13.29
N PRO A 124 31.38 18.79 -13.33
CA PRO A 124 31.75 17.38 -13.51
C PRO A 124 31.19 16.51 -12.38
N ASN A 125 31.50 16.86 -11.12
CA ASN A 125 30.89 16.25 -9.94
C ASN A 125 30.53 17.32 -8.91
N LEU A 126 29.42 17.11 -8.21
CA LEU A 126 28.89 18.03 -7.21
C LEU A 126 28.61 17.27 -5.91
N ALA A 127 29.06 17.81 -4.78
CA ALA A 127 28.79 17.28 -3.46
C ALA A 127 28.07 18.32 -2.59
N ILE A 128 26.99 17.90 -1.94
CA ILE A 128 26.20 18.73 -1.03
C ILE A 128 26.52 18.32 0.41
N ALA A 129 27.15 19.22 1.15
CA ALA A 129 27.56 19.02 2.54
C ALA A 129 27.11 20.20 3.43
N ASN A 130 26.12 20.97 2.97
CA ASN A 130 25.44 22.00 3.74
C ASN A 130 24.08 21.47 4.17
N LYS A 131 23.86 21.29 5.48
CA LYS A 131 22.58 20.84 6.05
C LYS A 131 21.36 21.66 5.62
N ASN A 132 21.55 22.95 5.34
CA ASN A 132 20.47 23.83 4.89
C ASN A 132 20.22 23.74 3.38
N GLY A 133 21.07 23.00 2.65
CA GLY A 133 20.96 22.73 1.23
C GLY A 133 21.64 23.74 0.30
N LEU A 134 21.48 23.45 -0.98
CA LEU A 134 21.89 24.24 -2.14
C LEU A 134 20.62 24.64 -2.90
N LEU A 135 20.32 25.93 -2.96
CA LEU A 135 19.15 26.49 -3.63
C LEU A 135 19.51 27.00 -5.02
N LEU A 136 18.76 26.58 -6.03
CA LEU A 136 18.87 27.14 -7.38
C LEU A 136 18.29 28.55 -7.39
N ASP A 137 19.12 29.53 -7.79
CA ASP A 137 18.70 30.92 -7.94
C ASP A 137 17.70 31.07 -9.10
N ASP A 138 17.07 32.23 -9.21
CA ASP A 138 16.09 32.46 -10.27
C ASP A 138 16.71 32.44 -11.68
N LEU A 139 15.95 31.92 -12.64
CA LEU A 139 16.21 31.88 -14.09
C LEU A 139 17.36 30.97 -14.54
N THR A 140 17.71 29.93 -13.78
CA THR A 140 18.84 29.04 -14.13
C THR A 140 18.59 27.58 -13.81
N ASP A 141 18.92 26.71 -14.76
CA ASP A 141 19.05 25.27 -14.49
C ASP A 141 20.47 24.97 -13.99
N LEU A 142 20.64 23.79 -13.40
CA LEU A 142 21.92 23.25 -12.95
C LEU A 142 22.20 21.92 -13.65
N LYS A 143 23.42 21.71 -14.16
CA LYS A 143 23.86 20.42 -14.69
C LYS A 143 25.01 19.83 -13.90
N VAL A 144 24.94 18.54 -13.62
CA VAL A 144 26.01 17.69 -13.07
C VAL A 144 26.28 16.53 -14.02
N ARG A 145 27.47 16.45 -14.61
CA ARG A 145 27.79 15.49 -15.67
C ARG A 145 27.85 14.05 -15.16
N HIS A 146 28.51 13.83 -14.02
CA HIS A 146 28.87 12.48 -13.57
C HIS A 146 28.22 12.10 -12.25
N THR A 147 28.55 12.77 -11.15
CA THR A 147 28.08 12.38 -9.81
C THR A 147 27.54 13.55 -9.02
N LEU A 148 26.30 13.43 -8.56
CA LEU A 148 25.75 14.21 -7.47
C LEU A 148 25.83 13.39 -6.17
N HIS A 149 26.58 13.87 -5.20
CA HIS A 149 26.75 13.22 -3.91
C HIS A 149 26.12 14.04 -2.79
N PHE A 150 25.32 13.40 -1.94
CA PHE A 150 24.81 14.00 -0.72
C PHE A 150 25.61 13.50 0.47
N GLU A 151 26.27 14.42 1.17
CA GLU A 151 26.79 14.19 2.51
C GLU A 151 25.74 14.63 3.56
N GLU A 152 25.09 15.77 3.34
CA GLU A 152 23.99 16.28 4.15
C GLU A 152 23.20 17.35 3.36
N GLY A 153 21.92 17.52 3.67
CA GLY A 153 21.07 18.58 3.13
C GLY A 153 20.52 18.27 1.73
N HIS A 154 19.96 19.29 1.08
CA HIS A 154 19.11 19.12 -0.10
C HIS A 154 19.61 19.92 -1.30
N VAL A 155 19.17 19.56 -2.51
CA VAL A 155 19.15 20.50 -3.65
C VAL A 155 17.73 21.03 -3.77
N LEU A 156 17.53 22.34 -3.58
CA LEU A 156 16.23 23.01 -3.61
C LEU A 156 16.05 23.63 -5.00
N LEU A 157 15.11 23.09 -5.78
CA LEU A 157 14.99 23.46 -7.19
C LEU A 157 14.40 24.85 -7.43
N ASN A 158 13.59 25.37 -6.51
CA ASN A 158 12.99 26.71 -6.62
C ASN A 158 12.33 27.00 -8.00
N GLY A 159 11.70 25.98 -8.60
CA GLY A 159 11.06 26.09 -9.93
C GLY A 159 11.95 25.77 -11.13
N TRP A 160 13.26 25.56 -10.92
CA TRP A 160 14.26 25.29 -11.95
C TRP A 160 14.68 23.83 -12.03
N ASN A 161 15.44 23.47 -13.05
CA ASN A 161 15.75 22.08 -13.32
C ASN A 161 17.16 21.70 -12.89
N LEU A 162 17.29 20.47 -12.40
CA LEU A 162 18.57 19.82 -12.18
C LEU A 162 18.74 18.70 -13.20
N VAL A 163 19.80 18.75 -13.99
CA VAL A 163 20.18 17.69 -14.92
C VAL A 163 21.35 16.90 -14.34
N VAL A 164 21.19 15.59 -14.20
CA VAL A 164 22.28 14.68 -13.82
C VAL A 164 22.51 13.68 -14.94
N GLY A 165 23.70 13.73 -15.53
CA GLY A 165 24.09 12.86 -16.65
C GLY A 165 24.84 13.59 -17.76
N GLU A 166 25.53 12.79 -18.58
CA GLU A 166 26.28 13.23 -19.76
C GLU A 166 26.24 12.13 -20.84
N ARG A 167 25.11 11.99 -21.53
CA ARG A 167 24.81 10.85 -22.45
C ARG A 167 24.67 9.50 -21.75
N TYR A 168 24.39 9.52 -20.46
CA TYR A 168 24.04 8.40 -19.58
C TYR A 168 23.48 9.03 -18.30
N PRO A 169 22.78 8.28 -17.42
CA PRO A 169 22.01 8.92 -16.37
C PRO A 169 22.84 9.55 -15.24
N GLY A 170 24.17 9.46 -15.24
CA GLY A 170 24.97 9.87 -14.09
C GLY A 170 24.67 9.05 -12.84
N ASN A 171 25.32 9.39 -11.74
CA ASN A 171 25.13 8.76 -10.44
C ASN A 171 24.60 9.78 -9.43
N ILE A 172 23.60 9.39 -8.64
CA ILE A 172 23.20 10.13 -7.44
C ILE A 172 23.42 9.21 -6.25
N THR A 173 24.14 9.68 -5.24
CA THR A 173 24.59 8.85 -4.09
C THR A 173 24.43 9.60 -2.77
N GLY A 174 24.39 8.87 -1.66
CA GLY A 174 24.26 9.45 -0.32
C GLY A 174 22.85 10.00 -0.01
N TYR A 175 21.91 9.80 -0.92
CA TYR A 175 20.54 10.25 -0.75
C TYR A 175 19.80 9.41 0.31
N SER A 176 18.93 10.06 1.07
CA SER A 176 18.12 9.50 2.16
C SER A 176 16.90 10.38 2.42
N GLU A 177 16.11 10.05 3.43
CA GLU A 177 15.02 10.92 3.92
C GLU A 177 15.49 12.27 4.48
N LYS A 178 16.81 12.46 4.64
CA LYS A 178 17.44 13.71 5.11
C LYS A 178 18.22 14.45 4.03
N SER A 179 18.46 13.80 2.89
CA SER A 179 19.25 14.39 1.80
C SER A 179 18.74 13.95 0.44
N PHE A 180 18.14 14.88 -0.31
CA PHE A 180 17.47 14.60 -1.58
C PHE A 180 17.19 15.90 -2.37
N VAL A 181 16.62 15.78 -3.56
CA VAL A 181 16.22 16.91 -4.41
C VAL A 181 14.77 17.33 -4.11
N VAL A 182 14.56 18.61 -3.79
CA VAL A 182 13.25 19.17 -3.43
C VAL A 182 12.62 19.88 -4.63
N THR A 183 11.42 19.44 -5.03
CA THR A 183 10.75 19.87 -6.28
C THR A 183 9.57 20.82 -6.08
N GLY A 184 9.24 21.18 -4.82
CA GLY A 184 8.13 22.06 -4.47
C GLY A 184 6.80 21.33 -4.25
N THR A 185 5.92 21.93 -3.43
CA THR A 185 4.64 21.35 -3.00
C THR A 185 3.50 21.53 -3.99
N GLU A 186 3.61 22.51 -4.89
CA GLU A 186 2.57 22.83 -5.86
C GLU A 186 2.71 22.05 -7.17
N PRO A 187 1.64 21.89 -7.97
CA PRO A 187 1.73 21.27 -9.30
C PRO A 187 2.72 21.96 -10.25
N GLY A 188 3.05 23.24 -10.02
CA GLY A 188 4.12 23.98 -10.70
C GLY A 188 5.46 23.88 -9.95
N GLY A 189 6.58 23.87 -10.69
CA GLY A 189 7.91 23.63 -10.13
C GLY A 189 8.86 22.92 -11.09
N GLY A 190 10.10 22.76 -10.67
CA GLY A 190 11.18 22.21 -11.48
C GLY A 190 11.31 20.69 -11.42
N PHE A 191 12.14 20.14 -12.30
CA PHE A 191 12.34 18.69 -12.44
C PHE A 191 13.79 18.26 -12.22
N LEU A 192 13.96 17.02 -11.78
CA LEU A 192 15.23 16.30 -11.88
C LEU A 192 15.25 15.50 -13.19
N TYR A 193 16.19 15.81 -14.07
CA TYR A 193 16.45 15.11 -15.32
C TYR A 193 17.57 14.09 -15.15
N ARG A 194 17.42 12.94 -15.82
CA ARG A 194 18.40 11.88 -15.95
C ARG A 194 18.54 11.53 -17.43
N GLU A 195 19.74 11.70 -17.97
CA GLU A 195 19.98 11.56 -19.41
C GLU A 195 20.09 10.10 -19.84
N GLN A 196 19.55 9.74 -21.01
CA GLN A 196 19.84 8.48 -21.71
C GLN A 196 19.76 7.22 -20.84
N ILE A 197 18.65 7.02 -20.11
CA ILE A 197 18.41 5.80 -19.35
C ILE A 197 18.17 4.63 -20.31
N GLY A 198 19.14 3.72 -20.38
CA GLY A 198 19.11 2.51 -21.20
C GLY A 198 18.77 1.25 -20.41
N THR A 199 18.67 0.12 -21.11
CA THR A 199 18.34 -1.18 -20.54
C THR A 199 19.44 -1.75 -19.63
N SER A 200 20.68 -1.27 -19.75
CA SER A 200 21.81 -1.66 -18.91
C SER A 200 21.83 -0.97 -17.54
N ASP A 201 21.06 0.11 -17.35
CA ASP A 201 21.14 0.95 -16.14
C ASP A 201 20.35 0.36 -14.95
N SER A 202 19.74 -0.82 -15.12
CA SER A 202 18.96 -1.52 -14.10
C SER A 202 17.82 -0.67 -13.51
N MET A 203 17.96 -0.12 -12.30
CA MET A 203 16.98 0.73 -11.63
C MET A 203 17.58 2.10 -11.35
N VAL A 204 17.15 3.11 -12.10
CA VAL A 204 17.61 4.50 -11.95
C VAL A 204 16.71 5.23 -10.96
N VAL A 205 17.28 5.65 -9.84
CA VAL A 205 16.55 6.31 -8.74
C VAL A 205 16.54 7.84 -8.92
N PHE A 206 15.39 8.45 -8.70
CA PHE A 206 15.17 9.88 -8.56
C PHE A 206 14.87 10.18 -7.09
N PRO A 207 15.87 10.61 -6.30
CA PRO A 207 15.68 10.94 -4.89
C PRO A 207 14.99 12.29 -4.77
N LEU A 208 13.65 12.25 -4.75
CA LEU A 208 12.79 13.43 -4.82
C LEU A 208 11.97 13.60 -3.54
N GLY A 209 11.57 14.83 -3.27
CA GLY A 209 10.55 15.17 -2.28
C GLY A 209 9.92 16.53 -2.55
N ALA A 210 8.70 16.72 -2.07
CA ALA A 210 7.95 17.96 -2.30
C ALA A 210 8.47 19.12 -1.44
N SER A 211 8.88 18.81 -0.21
CA SER A 211 9.48 19.68 0.79
C SER A 211 10.67 18.98 1.46
N THR A 212 11.45 19.70 2.27
CA THR A 212 12.65 19.16 2.96
C THR A 212 12.36 18.03 3.95
N ASP A 213 11.13 17.89 4.40
CA ASP A 213 10.64 16.87 5.33
C ASP A 213 9.75 15.80 4.65
N SER A 214 9.60 15.86 3.33
CA SER A 214 8.69 14.98 2.58
C SER A 214 9.42 14.19 1.50
N TYR A 215 10.20 13.20 1.91
CA TYR A 215 10.91 12.31 0.98
C TYR A 215 9.95 11.31 0.31
N SER A 216 9.81 11.41 -1.00
CA SER A 216 8.87 10.61 -1.82
C SER A 216 9.54 10.23 -3.16
N PRO A 217 10.64 9.46 -3.12
CA PRO A 217 11.43 9.19 -4.32
C PRO A 217 10.69 8.25 -5.27
N MET A 218 11.17 8.22 -6.51
CA MET A 218 10.76 7.21 -7.47
C MET A 218 11.97 6.54 -8.10
N ALA A 219 11.75 5.44 -8.79
CA ALA A 219 12.75 4.84 -9.64
C ALA A 219 12.11 4.34 -10.93
N LEU A 220 12.93 4.20 -11.97
CA LEU A 220 12.48 3.62 -13.23
C LEU A 220 13.51 2.65 -13.81
N THR A 221 13.00 1.66 -14.53
CA THR A 221 13.77 0.73 -15.34
C THR A 221 13.26 0.83 -16.76
N ASN A 222 14.20 1.01 -17.69
CA ASN A 222 13.94 0.84 -19.10
C ASN A 222 14.02 -0.66 -19.44
N ASN A 223 12.91 -1.29 -19.83
CA ASN A 223 12.88 -2.74 -20.10
C ASN A 223 13.11 -3.09 -21.58
N GLY A 224 13.29 -2.12 -22.48
CA GLY A 224 13.49 -2.39 -23.91
C GLY A 224 13.82 -1.13 -24.72
N GLY A 225 14.04 -1.26 -26.03
CA GLY A 225 14.22 -0.09 -26.88
C GLY A 225 15.48 0.74 -26.63
N ALA A 226 15.45 2.01 -27.08
CA ALA A 226 16.58 2.92 -27.04
C ALA A 226 16.70 3.63 -25.69
N PRO A 227 17.87 4.21 -25.35
CA PRO A 227 17.98 5.07 -24.18
C PRO A 227 17.15 6.35 -24.31
N HIS A 228 16.56 6.80 -23.20
CA HIS A 228 15.69 7.98 -23.16
C HIS A 228 16.10 8.99 -22.09
N GLU A 229 15.95 10.28 -22.39
CA GLU A 229 16.03 11.32 -21.37
C GLU A 229 14.72 11.33 -20.58
N MET A 230 14.83 11.18 -19.26
CA MET A 230 13.69 11.11 -18.36
C MET A 230 13.79 12.22 -17.33
N HIS A 231 12.67 12.86 -17.03
CA HIS A 231 12.57 13.84 -15.97
C HIS A 231 11.42 13.51 -15.02
N ALA A 232 11.61 13.83 -13.75
CA ALA A 232 10.60 13.59 -12.75
C ALA A 232 10.57 14.66 -11.67
N ARG A 233 9.38 14.83 -11.09
CA ARG A 233 9.15 15.60 -9.88
C ARG A 233 8.01 15.02 -9.06
N VAL A 234 7.92 15.45 -7.80
CA VAL A 234 6.82 15.10 -6.90
C VAL A 234 6.26 16.35 -6.23
N PHE A 235 4.95 16.42 -6.05
CA PHE A 235 4.28 17.52 -5.37
C PHE A 235 3.13 16.98 -4.49
N ASP A 236 2.56 17.85 -3.67
CA ASP A 236 1.56 17.49 -2.68
C ASP A 236 0.15 17.41 -3.27
N SER A 237 -0.67 16.56 -2.67
CA SER A 237 -2.06 16.29 -3.06
C SER A 237 -2.19 15.52 -4.38
N VAL A 238 -3.39 14.95 -4.54
CA VAL A 238 -3.81 14.29 -5.78
C VAL A 238 -5.09 14.94 -6.24
N TYR A 239 -5.04 15.64 -7.36
CA TYR A 239 -6.18 16.39 -7.87
C TYR A 239 -7.01 15.57 -8.85
N GLN A 240 -8.31 15.84 -8.93
CA GLN A 240 -9.23 15.18 -9.85
C GLN A 240 -8.76 15.22 -11.32
N GLN A 241 -8.13 16.32 -11.75
CA GLN A 241 -7.63 16.52 -13.10
C GLN A 241 -6.10 16.60 -13.14
N ALA A 242 -5.44 15.72 -12.39
CA ALA A 242 -3.99 15.66 -12.14
C ALA A 242 -3.37 16.87 -11.42
N VAL A 243 -3.64 18.08 -11.88
CA VAL A 243 -3.08 19.34 -11.37
C VAL A 243 -4.14 20.37 -10.96
N THR A 244 -5.41 20.11 -11.25
CA THR A 244 -6.54 21.01 -10.94
C THR A 244 -7.76 20.24 -10.43
N GLY A 245 -8.70 20.97 -9.83
CA GLY A 245 -9.94 20.42 -9.26
C GLY A 245 -9.82 20.13 -7.78
N ALA A 246 -10.80 19.43 -7.21
CA ALA A 246 -10.75 19.04 -5.80
C ALA A 246 -9.63 18.00 -5.57
N ALA A 247 -8.98 18.07 -4.41
CA ALA A 247 -8.00 17.08 -4.00
C ALA A 247 -8.70 15.85 -3.40
N TYR A 248 -8.21 14.66 -3.73
CA TYR A 248 -8.53 13.44 -2.99
C TYR A 248 -7.76 13.41 -1.68
N THR A 249 -8.45 13.07 -0.58
CA THR A 249 -7.88 13.07 0.78
C THR A 249 -7.97 11.72 1.49
N GLU A 250 -8.65 10.74 0.90
CA GLU A 250 -9.01 9.48 1.58
C GLU A 250 -8.24 8.27 1.02
N ASP A 251 -8.45 7.95 -0.27
CA ASP A 251 -8.01 6.68 -0.88
C ASP A 251 -6.65 6.74 -1.59
N TYR A 252 -5.93 7.85 -1.46
CA TYR A 252 -4.66 8.10 -2.15
C TYR A 252 -3.53 8.29 -1.15
N VAL A 253 -2.32 7.96 -1.58
CA VAL A 253 -1.13 8.63 -1.07
C VAL A 253 -1.21 10.06 -1.59
N LEU A 254 -1.14 11.04 -0.70
CA LEU A 254 -1.34 12.48 -0.94
C LEU A 254 -0.13 13.12 -1.65
N LYS A 255 0.39 12.43 -2.67
CA LYS A 255 1.50 12.81 -3.53
C LYS A 255 1.17 12.49 -4.97
N THR A 256 1.60 13.37 -5.86
CA THR A 256 1.54 13.15 -7.31
C THR A 256 2.96 13.23 -7.86
N TRP A 257 3.37 12.18 -8.57
CA TRP A 257 4.60 12.16 -9.35
C TRP A 257 4.27 12.58 -10.76
N ASN A 258 4.99 13.57 -11.28
CA ASN A 258 4.97 13.88 -12.69
C ASN A 258 6.25 13.34 -13.34
N ILE A 259 6.09 12.46 -14.32
CA ILE A 259 7.17 11.77 -15.02
C ILE A 259 7.02 12.00 -16.51
N GLY A 260 8.07 12.46 -17.16
CA GLY A 260 8.07 12.71 -18.58
C GLY A 260 9.39 12.40 -19.25
N GLY A 261 9.38 12.53 -20.57
CA GLY A 261 10.54 12.40 -21.43
C GLY A 261 10.50 13.43 -22.55
N ASP A 262 11.52 13.42 -23.41
CA ASP A 262 11.57 14.26 -24.61
C ASP A 262 10.62 13.80 -25.72
N ALA A 263 10.24 12.52 -25.70
CA ALA A 263 9.27 11.91 -26.59
C ALA A 263 8.43 10.84 -25.87
N ALA A 264 7.30 10.46 -26.47
CA ALA A 264 6.56 9.30 -26.02
C ALA A 264 7.40 8.03 -26.24
N ILE A 265 7.34 7.14 -25.26
CA ILE A 265 8.09 5.88 -25.22
C ILE A 265 7.12 4.75 -25.57
N GLY A 266 7.43 4.00 -26.62
CA GLY A 266 6.57 2.92 -27.16
C GLY A 266 6.93 1.51 -26.69
N HIS A 267 7.76 1.36 -25.68
CA HIS A 267 8.20 0.08 -25.12
C HIS A 267 8.05 0.05 -23.60
N ASP A 268 8.13 -1.15 -23.04
CA ASP A 268 7.84 -1.39 -21.64
C ASP A 268 8.75 -0.62 -20.68
N MET A 269 8.15 0.11 -19.75
CA MET A 269 8.82 0.85 -18.68
C MET A 269 8.28 0.38 -17.32
N THR A 270 9.17 0.14 -16.36
CA THR A 270 8.74 -0.17 -14.99
C THR A 270 9.02 1.03 -14.10
N VAL A 271 8.03 1.46 -13.33
CA VAL A 271 8.14 2.59 -12.39
C VAL A 271 7.87 2.12 -10.98
N TRP A 272 8.67 2.58 -10.03
CA TRP A 272 8.50 2.41 -8.60
C TRP A 272 8.25 3.76 -7.95
N LEU A 273 7.23 3.85 -7.11
CA LEU A 273 6.92 5.02 -6.31
C LEU A 273 7.03 4.65 -4.84
N GLN A 274 7.81 5.43 -4.08
CA GLN A 274 7.97 5.25 -2.65
C GLN A 274 7.43 6.47 -1.91
N TYR A 275 6.71 6.20 -0.81
CA TYR A 275 6.10 7.21 0.05
C TYR A 275 6.25 6.84 1.52
N ASP A 276 6.24 7.85 2.38
CA ASP A 276 6.14 7.65 3.83
C ASP A 276 4.68 7.41 4.24
N ARG A 277 4.47 6.57 5.26
CA ARG A 277 3.15 6.25 5.81
C ARG A 277 2.32 7.49 6.17
N GLN A 278 2.97 8.57 6.60
CA GLN A 278 2.29 9.81 6.98
C GLN A 278 1.62 10.51 5.79
N GLN A 279 1.98 10.14 4.57
CA GLN A 279 1.44 10.72 3.34
C GLN A 279 0.15 10.02 2.88
N GLU A 280 -0.38 9.09 3.68
CA GLU A 280 -1.59 8.36 3.33
C GLU A 280 -2.85 9.15 3.66
N GLY A 281 -3.80 9.13 2.73
CA GLY A 281 -5.16 9.55 3.01
C GLY A 281 -5.81 8.70 4.10
N SER A 282 -6.85 9.26 4.71
CA SER A 282 -7.52 8.70 5.90
C SER A 282 -8.04 7.26 5.72
N ALA A 283 -8.35 6.84 4.48
CA ALA A 283 -8.88 5.53 4.15
C ALA A 283 -7.88 4.59 3.45
N PHE A 284 -6.68 5.08 3.14
CA PHE A 284 -5.68 4.31 2.41
C PHE A 284 -5.13 3.14 3.24
N SER A 285 -4.76 3.39 4.51
CA SER A 285 -4.07 2.41 5.38
C SER A 285 -4.78 1.03 5.46
N PRO A 286 -6.12 0.94 5.65
CA PRO A 286 -6.86 -0.33 5.62
C PRO A 286 -6.95 -1.03 4.25
N GLY A 287 -6.70 -0.29 3.18
CA GLY A 287 -6.70 -0.77 1.79
C GLY A 287 -5.29 -1.04 1.24
N ARG A 288 -4.24 -0.77 2.02
CA ARG A 288 -2.84 -0.78 1.57
C ARG A 288 -2.50 -1.98 0.70
N ASP A 289 -2.80 -3.20 1.14
CA ASP A 289 -2.48 -4.45 0.43
C ASP A 289 -3.14 -4.59 -0.96
N SER A 290 -4.12 -3.73 -1.26
CA SER A 290 -4.77 -3.63 -2.57
C SER A 290 -4.33 -2.40 -3.38
N SER A 291 -3.28 -1.71 -2.93
CA SER A 291 -2.79 -0.48 -3.58
C SER A 291 -2.08 -0.76 -4.90
N PHE A 292 -2.17 0.20 -5.80
CA PHE A 292 -1.55 0.17 -7.12
C PHE A 292 -1.13 1.58 -7.54
N VAL A 293 -0.23 1.66 -8.53
CA VAL A 293 0.14 2.94 -9.14
C VAL A 293 -0.91 3.31 -10.19
N ALA A 294 -1.71 4.32 -9.90
CA ALA A 294 -2.69 4.89 -10.82
C ALA A 294 -2.01 5.89 -11.76
N ARG A 295 -2.50 5.95 -13.00
CA ARG A 295 -2.12 6.96 -14.00
C ARG A 295 -3.34 7.81 -14.34
N TYR A 296 -3.18 9.12 -14.35
CA TYR A 296 -4.20 10.02 -14.89
C TYR A 296 -4.18 10.01 -16.42
N MET A 297 -5.36 9.87 -17.02
CA MET A 297 -5.57 10.04 -18.46
C MET A 297 -6.63 11.11 -18.68
N ALA A 298 -6.37 12.09 -19.53
CA ALA A 298 -7.28 13.23 -19.73
C ALA A 298 -8.70 12.81 -20.14
N ALA A 299 -8.84 11.70 -20.86
CA ALA A 299 -10.13 11.19 -21.33
C ALA A 299 -10.96 10.47 -20.25
N THR A 300 -10.31 9.82 -19.28
CA THR A 300 -10.97 8.91 -18.34
C THR A 300 -10.71 9.21 -16.87
N GLY A 301 -9.86 10.18 -16.57
CA GLY A 301 -9.39 10.47 -15.22
C GLY A 301 -8.33 9.48 -14.76
N TRP A 302 -8.19 9.34 -13.43
CA TRP A 302 -7.30 8.36 -12.81
C TRP A 302 -7.78 6.93 -13.09
N ASP A 303 -6.89 6.10 -13.63
CA ASP A 303 -7.21 4.72 -13.95
C ASP A 303 -7.35 3.83 -12.70
N THR A 304 -8.02 2.68 -12.89
CA THR A 304 -8.20 1.68 -11.85
C THR A 304 -7.65 0.35 -12.34
N LEU A 305 -6.79 -0.27 -11.54
CA LEU A 305 -6.22 -1.58 -11.82
C LEU A 305 -6.70 -2.63 -10.81
N PRO A 306 -6.61 -3.93 -11.16
CA PRO A 306 -6.63 -5.01 -10.18
C PRO A 306 -5.61 -4.77 -9.06
N ALA A 307 -5.89 -5.28 -7.85
CA ALA A 307 -4.91 -5.28 -6.77
C ALA A 307 -3.60 -5.91 -7.26
N GLN A 308 -2.49 -5.19 -7.16
CA GLN A 308 -1.19 -5.69 -7.60
C GLN A 308 -0.44 -6.30 -6.42
N GLU A 309 0.17 -7.47 -6.64
CA GLU A 309 1.05 -8.07 -5.64
C GLU A 309 2.33 -7.24 -5.48
N GLY A 310 2.83 -7.14 -4.24
CA GLY A 310 4.22 -6.73 -3.99
C GLY A 310 4.39 -5.30 -3.48
N ILE A 311 3.73 -4.97 -2.37
CA ILE A 311 4.17 -3.85 -1.54
C ILE A 311 5.47 -4.25 -0.86
N SER A 312 6.47 -3.40 -0.99
CA SER A 312 7.77 -3.62 -0.36
C SER A 312 8.11 -2.47 0.57
N ALA A 313 8.99 -2.73 1.53
CA ALA A 313 9.55 -1.68 2.37
C ALA A 313 10.31 -0.66 1.52
N GLY A 314 10.33 0.60 1.95
CA GLY A 314 11.04 1.67 1.25
C GLY A 314 12.54 1.39 1.16
N ARG A 315 13.02 1.16 -0.06
CA ARG A 315 14.42 0.83 -0.37
C ARG A 315 15.07 1.82 -1.35
N LEU A 316 14.36 2.84 -1.79
CA LEU A 316 14.91 3.93 -2.59
C LEU A 316 15.63 4.91 -1.65
N THR A 317 16.71 4.44 -1.04
CA THR A 317 17.63 5.20 -0.17
C THR A 317 19.02 4.59 -0.32
N SER A 318 20.09 5.37 -0.08
CA SER A 318 21.46 4.84 -0.09
C SER A 318 21.81 4.03 1.18
N GLY A 319 20.98 4.12 2.23
CA GLY A 319 21.21 3.46 3.51
C GLY A 319 20.36 2.20 3.74
N ALA A 320 20.09 1.91 5.01
CA ALA A 320 19.19 0.83 5.40
C ALA A 320 17.75 1.11 4.93
N PRO A 321 16.91 0.08 4.69
CA PRO A 321 15.51 0.26 4.34
C PRO A 321 14.76 1.14 5.35
N LEU A 322 13.89 2.00 4.86
CA LEU A 322 13.12 2.95 5.67
C LEU A 322 11.93 2.22 6.33
N PRO A 323 11.79 2.25 7.67
CA PRO A 323 10.82 1.41 8.39
C PRO A 323 9.36 1.82 8.18
N ASN A 324 9.09 3.09 7.89
CA ASN A 324 7.73 3.63 7.70
C ASN A 324 7.46 4.04 6.25
N ALA A 325 8.29 3.60 5.30
CA ALA A 325 8.07 3.86 3.90
C ALA A 325 7.65 2.60 3.16
N TYR A 326 6.81 2.79 2.16
CA TYR A 326 6.26 1.72 1.33
C TYR A 326 6.53 2.03 -0.13
N MET A 327 6.63 0.99 -0.94
CA MET A 327 6.90 1.12 -2.36
C MET A 327 5.93 0.27 -3.18
N ASN A 328 5.29 0.91 -4.16
CA ASN A 328 4.46 0.30 -5.17
C ASN A 328 5.17 0.37 -6.52
N LYS A 329 4.94 -0.63 -7.38
CA LYS A 329 5.49 -0.64 -8.74
C LYS A 329 4.39 -0.85 -9.76
N ARG A 330 4.60 -0.39 -10.99
CA ARG A 330 3.77 -0.71 -12.14
C ARG A 330 4.62 -0.87 -13.39
N LEU A 331 4.30 -1.92 -14.16
CA LEU A 331 4.76 -2.09 -15.53
C LEU A 331 3.80 -1.33 -16.46
N PHE A 332 4.35 -0.43 -17.26
CA PHE A 332 3.63 0.26 -18.33
C PHE A 332 3.90 -0.45 -19.64
N SER A 333 3.07 -1.46 -19.96
CA SER A 333 3.15 -2.18 -21.22
C SER A 333 2.76 -1.25 -22.38
N GLY A 334 3.66 -1.06 -23.33
CA GLY A 334 3.53 -0.04 -24.38
C GLY A 334 4.06 1.35 -24.02
N GLY A 335 4.63 1.50 -22.82
CA GLY A 335 5.45 2.64 -22.41
C GLY A 335 4.72 3.84 -21.83
N LEU A 336 5.36 5.00 -21.92
CA LEU A 336 4.99 6.24 -21.23
C LEU A 336 4.72 7.36 -22.24
N GLU A 337 3.76 8.22 -21.94
CA GLU A 337 3.54 9.44 -22.73
C GLU A 337 4.63 10.48 -22.44
N VAL A 338 4.64 11.59 -23.17
CA VAL A 338 5.62 12.69 -22.95
C VAL A 338 5.55 13.22 -21.51
N ASN A 339 4.38 13.20 -20.88
CA ASN A 339 4.16 13.68 -19.52
C ASN A 339 3.05 12.84 -18.85
N ASN A 340 3.35 12.21 -17.72
CA ASN A 340 2.47 11.28 -17.03
C ASN A 340 2.33 11.69 -15.57
N TYR A 341 1.09 11.82 -15.09
CA TYR A 341 0.81 12.02 -13.68
C TYR A 341 0.43 10.70 -13.04
N LEU A 342 1.21 10.31 -12.03
CA LEU A 342 1.05 9.08 -11.29
C LEU A 342 0.77 9.36 -9.82
N SER A 343 0.00 8.49 -9.20
CA SER A 343 -0.15 8.45 -7.75
C SER A 343 -0.38 7.01 -7.29
N VAL A 344 -0.34 6.77 -5.99
CA VAL A 344 -0.66 5.46 -5.41
C VAL A 344 -2.04 5.55 -4.79
N THR A 345 -2.94 4.66 -5.18
CA THR A 345 -4.29 4.58 -4.61
C THR A 345 -4.60 3.15 -4.23
N VAL A 346 -5.56 2.98 -3.32
CA VAL A 346 -6.13 1.67 -3.02
C VAL A 346 -7.26 1.37 -4.00
N GLN A 347 -7.48 0.10 -4.33
CA GLN A 347 -8.74 -0.27 -4.95
C GLN A 347 -9.87 0.21 -4.05
N ASN A 348 -10.65 1.15 -4.58
CA ASN A 348 -11.58 1.92 -3.80
C ASN A 348 -12.52 1.00 -3.00
N LYS A 349 -12.36 1.01 -1.67
CA LYS A 349 -13.30 0.37 -0.74
C LYS A 349 -14.41 1.35 -0.35
N HIS A 350 -14.36 2.62 -0.78
CA HIS A 350 -15.50 3.54 -0.70
C HIS A 350 -16.50 3.18 -1.80
N GLY A 351 -17.40 2.27 -1.46
CA GLY A 351 -18.41 1.69 -2.35
C GLY A 351 -18.65 0.20 -2.12
N ILE A 352 -17.81 -0.47 -1.32
CA ILE A 352 -18.06 -1.86 -0.91
C ILE A 352 -18.86 -1.85 0.39
N SER A 353 -20.19 -1.73 0.25
CA SER A 353 -21.09 -2.14 1.32
C SER A 353 -20.92 -3.64 1.54
N SER A 354 -20.91 -4.09 2.79
CA SER A 354 -21.17 -5.48 3.06
C SER A 354 -22.54 -5.84 2.47
N GLU A 355 -22.60 -6.99 1.82
CA GLU A 355 -23.81 -7.52 1.20
C GLU A 355 -23.80 -9.03 1.41
N VAL A 356 -24.98 -9.56 1.74
CA VAL A 356 -25.20 -10.98 1.93
C VAL A 356 -26.48 -11.40 1.25
N ASP A 357 -26.36 -12.47 0.47
CA ASP A 357 -27.48 -13.27 0.02
C ASP A 357 -27.15 -14.75 0.26
N LEU A 358 -28.03 -15.44 0.96
CA LEU A 358 -27.78 -16.81 1.39
C LEU A 358 -29.07 -17.62 1.55
N PHE A 359 -28.90 -18.93 1.48
CA PHE A 359 -29.87 -19.90 1.95
C PHE A 359 -29.33 -20.58 3.22
N PHE A 360 -30.10 -20.51 4.31
CA PHE A 360 -29.77 -21.14 5.60
C PHE A 360 -30.82 -22.19 5.95
N GLU A 361 -30.36 -23.35 6.40
CA GLU A 361 -31.17 -24.47 6.87
C GLU A 361 -30.62 -25.05 8.18
N ALA A 362 -31.50 -25.62 8.99
CA ALA A 362 -31.15 -26.34 10.20
C ALA A 362 -32.09 -27.54 10.34
N PHE A 363 -31.55 -28.71 10.69
CA PHE A 363 -32.32 -29.93 10.88
C PHE A 363 -31.67 -30.84 11.92
N ARG A 364 -32.49 -31.60 12.63
CA ARG A 364 -32.02 -32.51 13.68
C ARG A 364 -31.53 -33.82 13.06
N GLN A 365 -30.31 -34.23 13.39
CA GLN A 365 -29.73 -35.51 12.94
C GLN A 365 -29.90 -36.64 13.97
N SER A 366 -29.90 -36.29 15.25
CA SER A 366 -30.11 -37.24 16.36
C SER A 366 -30.66 -36.52 17.58
N ARG A 367 -30.93 -37.26 18.66
CA ARG A 367 -31.28 -36.68 19.97
C ARG A 367 -30.32 -35.58 20.42
N ARG A 368 -29.04 -35.68 20.09
CA ARG A 368 -27.98 -34.77 20.53
C ARG A 368 -27.59 -33.73 19.48
N TRP A 369 -27.58 -34.10 18.20
CA TRP A 369 -26.96 -33.28 17.16
C TRP A 369 -27.99 -32.60 16.27
N VAL A 370 -27.85 -31.28 16.15
CA VAL A 370 -28.53 -30.48 15.13
C VAL A 370 -27.50 -30.01 14.11
N THR A 371 -27.76 -30.29 12.83
CA THR A 371 -26.92 -29.81 11.74
C THR A 371 -27.49 -28.54 11.16
N THR A 372 -26.63 -27.55 11.02
CA THR A 372 -26.92 -26.30 10.31
C THR A 372 -26.09 -26.26 9.04
N ARG A 373 -26.68 -25.76 7.96
CA ARG A 373 -25.99 -25.57 6.68
C ARG A 373 -26.39 -24.24 6.07
N TRP A 374 -25.46 -23.59 5.39
CA TRP A 374 -25.80 -22.48 4.53
C TRP A 374 -24.95 -22.46 3.28
N THR A 375 -25.57 -21.93 2.23
CA THR A 375 -24.89 -21.52 1.00
C THR A 375 -24.99 -20.01 0.91
N ALA A 376 -23.86 -19.32 0.96
CA ALA A 376 -23.78 -17.90 0.65
C ALA A 376 -23.72 -17.74 -0.87
N TYR A 377 -24.84 -17.43 -1.51
CA TYR A 377 -24.87 -17.10 -2.95
C TYR A 377 -24.05 -15.84 -3.21
N LYS A 378 -24.07 -14.89 -2.27
CA LYS A 378 -23.23 -13.71 -2.24
C LYS A 378 -22.78 -13.44 -0.81
N GLU A 379 -21.47 -13.37 -0.60
CA GLU A 379 -20.88 -12.79 0.61
C GLU A 379 -19.88 -11.73 0.17
N ARG A 380 -20.10 -10.47 0.54
CA ARG A 380 -19.20 -9.36 0.20
C ARG A 380 -18.73 -8.69 1.48
N TYR A 381 -17.41 -8.59 1.62
CA TYR A 381 -16.75 -7.84 2.68
C TYR A 381 -17.17 -8.25 4.10
N LEU A 382 -17.33 -9.56 4.32
CA LEU A 382 -17.73 -10.10 5.62
C LEU A 382 -16.54 -10.27 6.57
N LEU A 383 -16.79 -9.98 7.84
CA LEU A 383 -15.87 -10.22 8.93
C LEU A 383 -16.05 -11.64 9.48
N ARG A 384 -17.28 -12.03 9.83
CA ARG A 384 -17.62 -13.36 10.37
C ARG A 384 -19.10 -13.66 10.37
N TYR A 385 -19.41 -14.94 10.49
CA TYR A 385 -20.70 -15.48 10.87
C TYR A 385 -20.71 -15.82 12.37
N GLU A 386 -21.83 -15.56 13.03
CA GLU A 386 -22.16 -16.09 14.35
C GLU A 386 -23.40 -16.96 14.22
N LEU A 387 -23.24 -18.27 14.39
CA LEU A 387 -24.38 -19.17 14.52
C LEU A 387 -25.00 -18.96 15.88
N GLN A 388 -26.28 -18.63 15.91
CA GLN A 388 -27.02 -18.39 17.13
C GLN A 388 -28.15 -19.39 17.31
N ARG A 389 -28.38 -19.78 18.57
CA ARG A 389 -29.42 -20.69 19.02
C ARG A 389 -30.31 -20.01 20.06
N ARG A 390 -31.60 -20.32 20.03
CA ARG A 390 -32.56 -20.07 21.10
C ARG A 390 -33.41 -21.31 21.32
N ARG A 391 -33.49 -21.84 22.53
CA ARG A 391 -34.42 -22.90 22.92
C ARG A 391 -35.79 -22.32 23.24
N GLU A 392 -36.85 -23.13 23.19
CA GLU A 392 -38.21 -22.63 23.42
C GLU A 392 -38.39 -21.89 24.76
N ASN A 393 -37.67 -22.30 25.80
CA ASN A 393 -37.71 -21.69 27.13
C ASN A 393 -36.74 -20.50 27.32
N GLU A 394 -35.99 -20.12 26.28
CA GLU A 394 -35.05 -19.00 26.32
C GLU A 394 -35.67 -17.76 25.67
N ASP A 395 -35.40 -16.58 26.23
CA ASP A 395 -35.90 -15.30 25.71
C ASP A 395 -35.04 -14.74 24.55
N SER A 396 -33.79 -15.18 24.44
CA SER A 396 -32.77 -14.57 23.60
C SER A 396 -31.98 -15.58 22.77
N PHE A 397 -31.41 -15.12 21.65
CA PHE A 397 -30.47 -15.92 20.85
C PHE A 397 -29.05 -15.80 21.38
N TYR A 398 -28.41 -16.92 21.68
CA TYR A 398 -27.02 -17.01 22.12
C TYR A 398 -26.12 -17.53 21.01
N THR A 399 -24.92 -16.99 20.89
CA THR A 399 -23.93 -17.44 19.90
C THR A 399 -23.33 -18.79 20.33
N VAL A 400 -23.57 -19.83 19.53
CA VAL A 400 -23.04 -21.18 19.75
C VAL A 400 -21.76 -21.45 18.96
N ALA A 401 -21.53 -20.71 17.88
CA ALA A 401 -20.29 -20.79 17.11
C ALA A 401 -19.97 -19.47 16.39
N ARG A 402 -18.68 -19.19 16.23
CA ARG A 402 -18.15 -18.13 15.35
C ARG A 402 -17.44 -18.79 14.18
N ILE A 403 -17.87 -18.49 12.96
CA ILE A 403 -17.35 -19.09 11.74
C ILE A 403 -16.78 -17.98 10.84
N ALA A 404 -15.52 -18.12 10.43
CA ALA A 404 -14.92 -17.20 9.46
C ALA A 404 -15.46 -17.47 8.05
N PRO A 405 -15.63 -16.43 7.19
CA PRO A 405 -15.95 -16.65 5.79
C PRO A 405 -14.83 -17.47 5.11
N ARG A 406 -15.21 -18.38 4.20
CA ARG A 406 -14.28 -19.18 3.40
C ARG A 406 -13.65 -18.36 2.27
N ALA A 407 -14.35 -17.34 1.78
CA ALA A 407 -13.80 -16.44 0.78
C ALA A 407 -12.58 -15.67 1.29
N PHE A 408 -11.55 -15.54 0.45
CA PHE A 408 -10.44 -14.64 0.71
C PHE A 408 -10.97 -13.22 0.99
N ASN A 409 -10.49 -12.62 2.07
CA ASN A 409 -10.91 -11.30 2.53
C ASN A 409 -12.44 -11.14 2.81
N GLY A 410 -13.21 -12.23 2.91
CA GLY A 410 -14.65 -12.19 3.19
C GLY A 410 -15.54 -11.83 2.00
N SER A 411 -15.02 -11.95 0.77
CA SER A 411 -15.76 -11.63 -0.46
C SER A 411 -15.72 -12.81 -1.46
N GLY A 412 -16.85 -13.47 -1.69
CA GLY A 412 -16.97 -14.61 -2.61
C GLY A 412 -18.42 -14.98 -2.94
N GLN A 413 -18.59 -15.98 -3.80
CA GLN A 413 -19.91 -16.43 -4.26
C GLN A 413 -19.99 -17.96 -4.19
N GLY A 414 -21.17 -18.48 -3.83
CA GLY A 414 -21.46 -19.92 -3.80
C GLY A 414 -20.78 -20.70 -2.67
N ASN A 415 -20.25 -20.04 -1.64
CA ASN A 415 -19.55 -20.71 -0.55
C ASN A 415 -20.52 -21.50 0.34
N LYS A 416 -20.15 -22.76 0.62
CA LYS A 416 -20.96 -23.69 1.43
C LYS A 416 -20.34 -23.91 2.79
N TYR A 417 -21.19 -23.96 3.80
CA TYR A 417 -20.81 -24.11 5.19
C TYR A 417 -21.73 -25.12 5.88
N ALA A 418 -21.20 -25.80 6.89
CA ALA A 418 -21.95 -26.69 7.75
C ALA A 418 -21.38 -26.63 9.17
N TYR A 419 -22.26 -26.73 10.16
CA TYR A 419 -21.88 -26.79 11.57
C TYR A 419 -22.85 -27.69 12.34
N ASN A 420 -22.30 -28.58 13.17
CA ASN A 420 -23.08 -29.46 14.05
C ASN A 420 -23.09 -28.90 15.46
N ASP A 421 -24.26 -28.50 15.92
CA ASP A 421 -24.48 -28.01 17.27
C ASP A 421 -24.87 -29.16 18.22
N ASP A 422 -24.22 -29.21 19.38
CA ASP A 422 -24.56 -30.11 20.47
C ASP A 422 -25.79 -29.54 21.20
N ASN A 423 -26.96 -30.06 20.84
CA ASN A 423 -28.24 -29.63 21.35
C ASN A 423 -29.09 -30.84 21.74
N LEU A 424 -28.64 -31.54 22.78
CA LEU A 424 -29.47 -32.46 23.54
C LEU A 424 -30.58 -31.67 24.25
N TYR A 425 -31.67 -31.47 23.54
CA TYR A 425 -32.84 -30.72 23.99
C TYR A 425 -34.09 -31.33 23.37
N ASP A 426 -35.07 -31.58 24.22
CA ASP A 426 -36.28 -32.35 23.96
C ASP A 426 -37.49 -31.45 23.64
N ASN A 427 -37.22 -30.22 23.20
CA ASN A 427 -38.24 -29.29 22.72
C ASN A 427 -37.77 -28.49 21.49
N TRP A 428 -38.63 -27.61 20.97
CA TRP A 428 -38.30 -26.75 19.84
C TRP A 428 -37.02 -25.95 20.08
N THR A 429 -36.16 -25.91 19.07
CA THR A 429 -34.97 -25.08 19.04
C THR A 429 -34.97 -24.23 17.77
N TYR A 430 -34.57 -22.97 17.89
CA TYR A 430 -34.55 -22.00 16.81
C TYR A 430 -33.12 -21.61 16.50
N TYR A 431 -32.74 -21.61 15.23
CA TYR A 431 -31.40 -21.22 14.78
C TYR A 431 -31.47 -20.04 13.82
N ARG A 432 -30.43 -19.19 13.84
CA ARG A 432 -30.19 -18.16 12.83
C ARG A 432 -28.69 -17.88 12.71
N LEU A 433 -28.29 -17.23 11.62
CA LEU A 433 -26.99 -16.59 11.51
C LEU A 433 -27.12 -15.11 11.84
N LYS A 434 -26.21 -14.60 12.66
CA LYS A 434 -25.90 -13.17 12.78
C LYS A 434 -24.57 -12.92 12.08
N ILE A 435 -24.53 -11.97 11.16
CA ILE A 435 -23.42 -11.84 10.21
C ILE A 435 -22.86 -10.44 10.31
N PHE A 436 -21.55 -10.33 10.45
CA PHE A 436 -20.86 -9.06 10.62
C PHE A 436 -20.12 -8.71 9.34
N GLY A 437 -20.41 -7.54 8.80
CA GLY A 437 -19.61 -6.88 7.79
C GLY A 437 -18.32 -6.31 8.36
N LYS A 438 -17.28 -6.17 7.52
CA LYS A 438 -16.06 -5.43 7.87
C LYS A 438 -16.30 -3.91 7.92
N ASP A 439 -17.40 -3.46 7.33
CA ASP A 439 -17.91 -2.08 7.39
C ASP A 439 -18.77 -1.80 8.63
N GLY A 440 -18.92 -2.79 9.54
CA GLY A 440 -19.74 -2.67 10.75
C GLY A 440 -21.23 -3.00 10.56
N LYS A 441 -21.70 -3.26 9.34
CA LYS A 441 -23.10 -3.66 9.12
C LYS A 441 -23.38 -5.05 9.68
N ILE A 442 -24.63 -5.28 10.06
CA ILE A 442 -25.10 -6.55 10.60
C ILE A 442 -26.25 -7.08 9.75
N PHE A 443 -26.15 -8.34 9.34
CA PHE A 443 -27.20 -9.07 8.63
C PHE A 443 -27.68 -10.26 9.46
N TYR A 444 -28.90 -10.70 9.19
CA TYR A 444 -29.47 -11.89 9.80
C TYR A 444 -30.05 -12.82 8.73
N SER A 445 -29.88 -14.13 8.92
CA SER A 445 -30.66 -15.10 8.16
C SER A 445 -32.11 -15.16 8.68
N PRO A 446 -33.04 -15.75 7.91
CA PRO A 446 -34.30 -16.23 8.47
C PRO A 446 -34.04 -17.18 9.65
N VAL A 447 -34.95 -17.17 10.61
CA VAL A 447 -34.94 -18.12 11.74
C VAL A 447 -35.45 -19.47 11.25
N LYS A 448 -34.73 -20.54 11.58
CA LYS A 448 -35.11 -21.92 11.27
C LYS A 448 -35.51 -22.67 12.54
N PRO A 449 -36.79 -23.07 12.68
CA PRO A 449 -37.23 -23.92 13.77
C PRO A 449 -36.81 -25.36 13.50
N VAL A 450 -36.34 -26.02 14.55
CA VAL A 450 -35.95 -27.43 14.55
C VAL A 450 -36.74 -28.12 15.64
N PRO A 451 -37.61 -29.09 15.30
CA PRO A 451 -38.38 -29.82 16.29
C PRO A 451 -37.47 -30.66 17.18
N TRP A 452 -37.99 -31.11 18.30
CA TRP A 452 -37.29 -32.08 19.14
C TRP A 452 -37.24 -33.46 18.46
N ASN A 453 -36.30 -34.30 18.91
CA ASN A 453 -36.28 -35.69 18.45
C ASN A 453 -37.30 -36.50 19.24
N ILE A 454 -38.16 -37.25 18.56
CA ILE A 454 -38.98 -38.28 19.19
C ILE A 454 -38.30 -39.61 18.96
N GLU A 455 -37.99 -40.33 20.04
CA GLU A 455 -37.34 -41.63 19.96
C GLU A 455 -38.01 -42.61 20.92
N ILE A 456 -38.27 -43.82 20.43
CA ILE A 456 -38.73 -44.94 21.25
C ILE A 456 -37.76 -46.08 20.97
N THR A 457 -37.18 -46.64 22.02
CA THR A 457 -36.30 -47.80 21.94
C THR A 457 -36.82 -48.91 22.83
N VAL A 458 -36.59 -50.15 22.41
CA VAL A 458 -37.03 -51.33 23.16
C VAL A 458 -35.86 -52.29 23.30
N GLY A 459 -35.48 -52.60 24.53
CA GLY A 459 -34.31 -53.43 24.82
C GLY A 459 -34.47 -54.29 26.09
N PRO A 460 -33.85 -55.48 26.16
CA PRO A 460 -33.09 -56.11 25.07
C PRO A 460 -34.01 -56.63 23.95
N ASN A 461 -33.43 -56.80 22.76
CA ASN A 461 -34.10 -57.39 21.61
C ASN A 461 -33.03 -58.22 20.83
N PRO A 462 -33.11 -59.56 20.80
CA PRO A 462 -34.19 -60.42 21.31
C PRO A 462 -34.35 -60.41 22.85
N ASN A 463 -35.51 -60.85 23.35
CA ASN A 463 -35.80 -61.01 24.79
C ASN A 463 -36.73 -62.22 25.07
N ASN A 464 -37.03 -62.48 26.35
CA ASN A 464 -37.86 -63.61 26.78
C ASN A 464 -39.25 -63.16 27.29
N GLY A 465 -39.75 -62.03 26.80
CA GLY A 465 -40.97 -61.38 27.29
C GLY A 465 -40.72 -60.31 28.36
N ASN A 466 -39.47 -60.07 28.73
CA ASN A 466 -39.05 -58.98 29.62
C ASN A 466 -38.23 -57.94 28.83
N PHE A 467 -38.76 -56.74 28.67
CA PHE A 467 -38.08 -55.66 27.96
C PHE A 467 -38.40 -54.29 28.56
N ARG A 468 -37.52 -53.33 28.34
CA ARG A 468 -37.70 -51.93 28.69
C ARG A 468 -38.04 -51.14 27.45
N VAL A 469 -39.09 -50.34 27.54
CA VAL A 469 -39.40 -49.27 26.60
C VAL A 469 -38.79 -47.98 27.14
N SER A 470 -37.87 -47.37 26.40
CA SER A 470 -37.34 -46.05 26.71
C SER A 470 -37.85 -45.03 25.71
N THR A 471 -38.33 -43.89 26.21
CA THR A 471 -38.91 -42.82 25.39
C THR A 471 -38.12 -41.53 25.56
N TYR A 472 -37.84 -40.83 24.46
CA TYR A 472 -37.22 -39.51 24.46
C TYR A 472 -38.07 -38.53 23.65
N GLY A 473 -38.25 -37.31 24.15
CA GLY A 473 -39.02 -36.27 23.48
C GLY A 473 -40.53 -36.52 23.45
N ILE A 474 -41.05 -37.44 24.28
CA ILE A 474 -42.47 -37.74 24.38
C ILE A 474 -42.95 -37.28 25.75
N LYS A 475 -43.84 -36.28 25.75
CA LYS A 475 -44.39 -35.68 26.98
C LYS A 475 -45.78 -36.22 27.34
N HIS A 476 -46.44 -36.87 26.39
CA HIS A 476 -47.77 -37.46 26.54
C HIS A 476 -47.70 -38.94 26.90
N GLN A 477 -48.78 -39.47 27.43
CA GLN A 477 -48.91 -40.92 27.61
C GLN A 477 -49.06 -41.64 26.26
N LEU A 478 -48.27 -42.68 26.03
CA LEU A 478 -48.44 -43.54 24.85
C LEU A 478 -49.29 -44.77 25.19
N ARG A 479 -50.10 -45.22 24.24
CA ARG A 479 -50.68 -46.56 24.24
C ARG A 479 -49.83 -47.47 23.35
N MET A 480 -49.19 -48.47 23.94
CA MET A 480 -48.46 -49.51 23.22
C MET A 480 -49.36 -50.72 23.02
N VAL A 481 -49.46 -51.24 21.79
CA VAL A 481 -50.17 -52.47 21.45
C VAL A 481 -49.18 -53.47 20.87
N MET A 482 -49.10 -54.68 21.46
CA MET A 482 -48.25 -55.76 20.94
C MET A 482 -49.08 -56.70 20.08
N ARG A 483 -48.58 -56.99 18.88
CA ARG A 483 -49.18 -57.95 17.94
C ARG A 483 -48.16 -58.96 17.47
N ASP A 484 -48.60 -60.19 17.19
CA ASP A 484 -47.78 -61.13 16.42
C ASP A 484 -47.85 -60.83 14.91
N ILE A 485 -47.07 -61.57 14.12
CA ILE A 485 -47.06 -61.45 12.64
C ILE A 485 -48.41 -61.75 11.98
N ALA A 486 -49.32 -62.45 12.65
CA ALA A 486 -50.68 -62.71 12.19
C ALA A 486 -51.66 -61.58 12.59
N GLY A 487 -51.17 -60.54 13.28
CA GLY A 487 -51.96 -59.38 13.72
C GLY A 487 -52.74 -59.58 15.01
N ARG A 488 -52.62 -60.76 15.67
CA ARG A 488 -53.33 -61.05 16.93
C ARG A 488 -52.72 -60.22 18.07
N ILE A 489 -53.57 -59.61 18.90
CA ILE A 489 -53.14 -58.74 20.00
C ILE A 489 -52.76 -59.61 21.21
N HIS A 490 -51.55 -59.42 21.71
CA HIS A 490 -51.02 -60.13 22.90
C HIS A 490 -51.01 -59.25 24.16
N GLY A 491 -51.17 -57.93 24.01
CA GLY A 491 -51.36 -57.04 25.14
C GLY A 491 -51.43 -55.56 24.74
N THR A 492 -51.85 -54.73 25.69
CA THR A 492 -51.90 -53.27 25.56
C THR A 492 -51.42 -52.63 26.86
N TRP A 493 -50.53 -51.64 26.76
CA TRP A 493 -49.95 -50.95 27.90
C TRP A 493 -50.02 -49.44 27.72
N THR A 494 -50.07 -48.72 28.84
CA THR A 494 -49.83 -47.27 28.85
C THR A 494 -48.37 -47.04 29.23
N ILE A 495 -47.61 -46.38 28.36
CA ILE A 495 -46.19 -46.06 28.56
C ILE A 495 -46.09 -44.58 28.97
N THR A 496 -45.44 -44.34 30.11
CA THR A 496 -45.16 -42.98 30.62
C THR A 496 -43.68 -42.91 30.96
N GLY A 497 -42.90 -42.22 30.14
CA GLY A 497 -41.44 -42.26 30.24
C GLY A 497 -40.90 -43.69 30.07
N ASP A 498 -39.77 -43.96 30.71
CA ASP A 498 -39.14 -45.27 30.68
C ASP A 498 -39.95 -46.30 31.49
N THR A 499 -40.42 -47.35 30.83
CA THR A 499 -41.32 -48.36 31.42
C THR A 499 -40.78 -49.76 31.18
N ASN A 500 -40.72 -50.59 32.22
CA ASN A 500 -40.41 -52.02 32.11
C ASN A 500 -41.68 -52.82 31.87
N ILE A 501 -41.64 -53.75 30.92
CA ILE A 501 -42.74 -54.62 30.55
C ILE A 501 -42.30 -56.07 30.78
N ALA A 502 -43.16 -56.84 31.45
CA ALA A 502 -42.97 -58.26 31.69
C ALA A 502 -44.23 -59.01 31.24
N THR A 503 -44.07 -59.94 30.31
CA THR A 503 -45.13 -60.78 29.76
C THR A 503 -44.68 -62.24 29.75
N SER A 504 -45.45 -63.11 30.39
CA SER A 504 -45.19 -64.56 30.43
C SER A 504 -46.02 -65.31 29.37
N GLY A 505 -45.49 -66.43 28.88
CA GLY A 505 -46.26 -67.35 28.03
C GLY A 505 -46.40 -66.92 26.56
N LEU A 506 -45.58 -65.99 26.09
CA LEU A 506 -45.51 -65.65 24.66
C LEU A 506 -44.77 -66.76 23.89
N PRO A 507 -45.35 -67.30 22.80
CA PRO A 507 -44.62 -68.18 21.90
C PRO A 507 -43.39 -67.48 21.32
N ALA A 508 -42.31 -68.25 21.10
CA ALA A 508 -41.13 -67.76 20.42
C ALA A 508 -41.50 -67.26 19.01
N GLY A 509 -41.00 -66.08 18.63
CA GLY A 509 -41.31 -65.48 17.35
C GLY A 509 -41.23 -63.95 17.33
N MET A 510 -41.75 -63.37 16.25
CA MET A 510 -41.63 -61.94 15.95
C MET A 510 -42.91 -61.21 16.33
N TYR A 511 -42.74 -60.07 17.00
CA TYR A 511 -43.84 -59.22 17.45
C TYR A 511 -43.62 -57.77 17.00
N LEU A 512 -44.72 -57.07 16.73
CA LEU A 512 -44.75 -55.65 16.43
C LEU A 512 -45.36 -54.90 17.62
N LEU A 513 -44.63 -53.91 18.11
CA LEU A 513 -45.06 -52.96 19.14
C LEU A 513 -45.45 -51.66 18.44
N THR A 514 -46.74 -51.35 18.39
CA THR A 514 -47.23 -50.09 17.83
C THR A 514 -47.57 -49.11 18.95
N PHE A 515 -47.02 -47.90 18.87
CA PHE A 515 -47.19 -46.84 19.86
C PHE A 515 -48.13 -45.77 19.31
N TYR A 516 -49.14 -45.39 20.10
CA TYR A 516 -50.11 -44.34 19.78
C TYR A 516 -50.06 -43.24 20.83
N ASP A 517 -50.04 -41.97 20.43
CA ASP A 517 -50.12 -40.84 21.34
C ASP A 517 -51.58 -40.63 21.78
N LYS A 518 -51.86 -40.84 23.08
CA LYS A 518 -53.23 -40.76 23.61
C LYS A 518 -53.78 -39.34 23.60
N GLU A 519 -52.93 -38.33 23.64
CA GLU A 519 -53.29 -36.92 23.74
C GLU A 519 -53.33 -36.26 22.35
N ASN A 520 -52.71 -36.87 21.35
CA ASN A 520 -52.80 -36.47 19.94
C ASN A 520 -53.72 -37.41 19.13
N ASN A 521 -55.01 -37.49 19.53
CA ASN A 521 -56.06 -38.25 18.83
C ASN A 521 -55.71 -39.71 18.48
N ASN A 522 -54.95 -40.41 19.35
CA ASN A 522 -54.43 -41.76 19.10
C ASN A 522 -53.64 -41.87 17.77
N ALA A 523 -52.94 -40.81 17.36
CA ALA A 523 -52.05 -40.86 16.22
C ALA A 523 -50.92 -41.87 16.46
N MET A 524 -50.61 -42.69 15.45
CA MET A 524 -49.50 -43.63 15.52
C MET A 524 -48.17 -42.86 15.53
N VAL A 525 -47.35 -43.08 16.57
CA VAL A 525 -46.05 -42.42 16.77
C VAL A 525 -44.92 -43.25 16.17
N ASN A 526 -44.90 -44.55 16.43
CA ASN A 526 -43.85 -45.45 15.95
C ASN A 526 -44.32 -46.91 15.96
N THR A 527 -43.64 -47.78 15.22
CA THR A 527 -43.77 -49.24 15.32
C THR A 527 -42.40 -49.89 15.43
N ILE A 528 -42.19 -50.74 16.43
CA ILE A 528 -40.92 -51.41 16.71
C ILE A 528 -41.10 -52.92 16.65
N LYS A 529 -40.22 -53.60 15.92
CA LYS A 529 -40.18 -55.07 15.84
C LYS A 529 -39.30 -55.63 16.96
N ILE A 530 -39.82 -56.61 17.70
CA ILE A 530 -39.05 -57.36 18.71
C ILE A 530 -39.14 -58.86 18.48
N GLU A 531 -38.11 -59.58 18.92
CA GLU A 531 -38.01 -61.04 18.87
C GLU A 531 -38.11 -61.62 20.29
N ILE A 532 -39.03 -62.58 20.45
CA ILE A 532 -39.19 -63.35 21.68
C ILE A 532 -38.52 -64.70 21.46
N LEU A 533 -37.56 -65.05 22.31
CA LEU A 533 -36.92 -66.36 22.32
C LEU A 533 -37.78 -67.38 23.08
N SER A 534 -37.66 -68.66 22.73
CA SER A 534 -38.19 -69.73 23.57
C SER A 534 -37.44 -69.73 24.89
N ASN A 535 -38.18 -69.66 26.00
CA ASN A 535 -37.61 -69.86 27.33
C ASN A 535 -36.94 -71.22 27.49
#